data_AF-Q30RX3-F1
#
_entry.id   AF-Q30RX3-F1
#
_cell.length_a   1.000
_cell.length_b   1.000
_cell.length_c   1.000
_cell.angle_alpha   90.00
_cell.angle_beta   90.00
_cell.angle_gamma   90.00
#
_symmetry.space_group_name_H-M   'P 1'
#
loop_
_entity.id
_entity.type
_entity.pdbx_description
1 polymer ?
#
loop_
_entity_poly.entity_id
_entity_poly.type
_entity_poly.pdbx_seq_one_letter_code
_entity_poly.pdbx_strand_id
1 'polypeptide(L)'
;MRDEEKVVFEYPNGYSEDTSHLWPLPATRENKMVSQLDEVTRESEEKSVEIFDLLDNVYNEFLEKEEKITKTLELFERNIVLLERLSSKFPEVKAFALSLEKNRVAIREVDRVLETFRANNDSLLECMEIMQYQDINRQKIERVINVMRSLSNYMNNLLDGRVEDKSRVSSAQHITGDTHNELVSNDEIEALLSQFAS
;
A
#
# COMPACT_ATOMS: atom_id res chain seq x y z
N MET A 1 -12.29 -7.20 27.11
CA MET A 1 -10.87 -7.01 27.46
C MET A 1 -10.24 -8.39 27.38
N ARG A 2 -9.50 -8.68 26.30
CA ARG A 2 -8.83 -9.98 26.12
C ARG A 2 -7.48 -9.85 26.78
N ASP A 3 -7.21 -10.73 27.73
CA ASP A 3 -5.97 -10.80 28.49
C ASP A 3 -4.78 -10.92 27.52
N GLU A 4 -3.84 -9.97 27.63
CA GLU A 4 -2.54 -10.05 26.99
C GLU A 4 -1.75 -11.18 27.66
N GLU A 5 -1.68 -12.33 26.99
CA GLU A 5 -0.82 -13.43 27.37
C GLU A 5 0.64 -12.95 27.32
N LYS A 6 1.21 -12.59 28.48
CA LYS A 6 2.63 -12.23 28.60
C LYS A 6 3.45 -13.45 28.21
N VAL A 7 3.98 -13.43 26.98
CA VAL A 7 5.00 -14.37 26.53
C VAL A 7 6.23 -14.15 27.41
N VAL A 8 6.42 -15.00 28.41
CA VAL A 8 7.66 -15.05 29.19
C VAL A 8 8.73 -15.62 28.26
N PHE A 9 9.63 -14.76 27.79
CA PHE A 9 10.82 -15.21 27.08
C PHE A 9 11.75 -15.88 28.09
N GLU A 10 11.71 -17.21 28.15
CA GLU A 10 12.77 -17.98 28.78
C GLU A 10 14.01 -17.87 27.88
N TYR A 11 14.97 -17.07 28.32
CA TYR A 11 16.25 -16.98 27.63
C TYR A 11 16.98 -18.33 27.72
N PRO A 12 17.65 -18.79 26.64
CA PRO A 12 18.48 -19.99 26.67
C PRO A 12 19.51 -19.91 27.81
N ASN A 13 19.80 -21.04 28.44
CA ASN A 13 20.76 -21.10 29.54
C ASN A 13 22.15 -20.66 29.02
N GLY A 14 22.69 -19.55 29.53
CA GLY A 14 23.93 -18.92 29.03
C GLY A 14 23.75 -17.64 28.21
N TYR A 15 22.51 -17.15 28.05
CA TYR A 15 22.25 -15.82 27.50
C TYR A 15 22.68 -14.71 28.49
N SER A 16 23.59 -13.86 28.04
CA SER A 16 23.99 -12.60 28.67
C SER A 16 24.06 -11.50 27.60
N GLU A 17 24.19 -10.24 28.00
CA GLU A 17 24.37 -9.12 27.07
C GLU A 17 25.62 -9.33 26.19
N ASP A 18 26.68 -9.91 26.77
CA ASP A 18 27.92 -10.26 26.10
C ASP A 18 27.78 -11.46 25.14
N THR A 19 26.96 -12.47 25.46
CA THR A 19 26.73 -13.64 24.58
C THR A 19 25.58 -13.44 23.59
N SER A 20 24.88 -12.30 23.64
CA SER A 20 23.67 -12.02 22.85
C SER A 20 23.85 -12.18 21.34
N HIS A 21 25.04 -11.89 20.81
CA HIS A 21 25.39 -12.01 19.40
C HIS A 21 25.51 -13.45 18.88
N LEU A 22 25.69 -14.43 19.77
CA LEU A 22 25.81 -15.86 19.43
C LEU A 22 24.45 -16.56 19.28
N TRP A 23 23.37 -15.91 19.71
CA TRP A 23 22.05 -16.50 19.73
C TRP A 23 21.14 -15.77 18.74
N PRO A 24 20.53 -16.47 17.77
CA PRO A 24 19.53 -15.85 16.93
C PRO A 24 18.38 -15.41 17.83
N LEU A 25 18.21 -14.10 18.00
CA LEU A 25 17.12 -13.55 18.79
C LEU A 25 15.80 -14.08 18.22
N PRO A 26 14.87 -14.55 19.07
CA PRO A 26 13.57 -15.00 18.60
C PRO A 26 12.88 -13.84 17.87
N ALA A 27 12.30 -14.14 16.71
CA ALA A 27 11.71 -13.12 15.86
C ALA A 27 10.68 -12.29 16.67
N THR A 28 10.99 -11.00 16.87
CA THR A 28 10.08 -10.02 17.45
C THR A 28 8.91 -9.78 16.48
N ARG A 29 7.82 -9.17 16.95
CA ARG A 29 6.66 -8.86 16.09
C ARG A 29 7.07 -8.05 14.84
N GLU A 30 8.04 -7.16 14.99
CA GLU A 30 8.65 -6.36 13.91
C GLU A 30 9.50 -7.18 12.93
N ASN A 31 10.02 -8.35 13.31
CA ASN A 31 10.84 -9.20 12.45
C ASN A 31 10.06 -10.41 11.90
N LYS A 32 8.76 -10.53 12.22
CA LYS A 32 7.87 -11.56 11.67
C LYS A 32 7.29 -11.09 10.34
N MET A 33 8.02 -11.38 9.26
CA MET A 33 7.61 -11.06 7.88
C MET A 33 6.16 -11.45 7.54
N VAL A 34 5.69 -12.60 8.02
CA VAL A 34 4.30 -13.07 7.83
C VAL A 34 3.29 -12.11 8.46
N SER A 35 3.55 -11.62 9.67
CA SER A 35 2.68 -10.67 10.37
C SER A 35 2.70 -9.30 9.70
N GLN A 36 3.85 -8.87 9.19
CA GLN A 36 3.98 -7.62 8.46
C GLN A 36 3.19 -7.65 7.14
N LEU A 37 3.26 -8.77 6.40
CA LEU A 37 2.51 -8.93 5.16
C LEU A 37 0.99 -8.97 5.43
N ASP A 38 0.53 -9.61 6.51
CA ASP A 38 -0.88 -9.58 6.91
C ASP A 38 -1.32 -8.15 7.27
N GLU A 39 -0.50 -7.39 8.01
CA GLU A 39 -0.80 -6.00 8.40
C GLU A 39 -0.86 -5.06 7.20
N VAL A 40 0.13 -5.13 6.30
CA VAL A 40 0.14 -4.38 5.04
C VAL A 40 -1.07 -4.72 4.18
N THR A 41 -1.49 -5.99 4.14
CA THR A 41 -2.66 -6.42 3.37
C THR A 41 -3.94 -5.78 3.91
N ARG A 42 -4.13 -5.81 5.23
CA ARG A 42 -5.29 -5.22 5.90
C ARG A 42 -5.33 -3.70 5.72
N GLU A 43 -4.23 -3.01 6.00
CA GLU A 43 -4.17 -1.55 5.87
C GLU A 43 -4.38 -1.09 4.43
N SER A 44 -3.80 -1.83 3.47
CA SER A 44 -4.01 -1.57 2.05
C SER A 44 -5.49 -1.72 1.69
N GLU A 45 -6.16 -2.78 2.14
CA GLU A 45 -7.60 -2.99 1.87
C GLU A 45 -8.47 -1.86 2.41
N GLU A 46 -8.28 -1.48 3.68
CA GLU A 46 -9.03 -0.39 4.31
C GLU A 46 -8.86 0.93 3.55
N LYS A 47 -7.62 1.29 3.21
CA LYS A 47 -7.33 2.51 2.46
C LYS A 47 -7.93 2.53 1.08
N SER A 48 -8.14 1.36 0.49
CA SER A 48 -8.62 1.28 -0.88
C SER A 48 -10.11 1.23 -0.99
N VAL A 49 -10.79 0.73 0.04
CA VAL A 49 -12.21 1.01 0.22
C VAL A 49 -12.43 2.52 0.36
N GLU A 50 -11.64 3.21 1.21
CA GLU A 50 -11.74 4.67 1.35
C GLU A 50 -11.52 5.42 0.02
N ILE A 51 -10.51 5.05 -0.76
CA ILE A 51 -10.24 5.67 -2.05
C ILE A 51 -11.37 5.37 -3.05
N PHE A 52 -11.90 4.14 -3.06
CA PHE A 52 -13.02 3.80 -3.94
C PHE A 52 -14.26 4.63 -3.63
N ASP A 53 -14.61 4.76 -2.34
CA ASP A 53 -15.73 5.60 -1.90
C ASP A 53 -15.49 7.07 -2.27
N LEU A 54 -14.26 7.58 -2.14
CA LEU A 54 -13.92 8.93 -2.57
C LEU A 54 -14.08 9.10 -4.09
N LEU A 55 -13.60 8.14 -4.88
CA LEU A 55 -13.74 8.17 -6.34
C LEU A 55 -15.21 8.14 -6.78
N ASP A 56 -16.04 7.29 -6.16
CA ASP A 56 -17.47 7.22 -6.44
C ASP A 56 -18.19 8.53 -6.10
N ASN A 57 -17.86 9.14 -4.96
CA ASN A 57 -18.39 10.46 -4.59
C ASN A 57 -18.01 11.54 -5.61
N VAL A 58 -16.74 11.61 -6.00
CA VAL A 58 -16.25 12.58 -6.99
C VAL A 58 -16.92 12.34 -8.35
N TYR A 59 -17.06 11.08 -8.77
CA TYR A 59 -17.74 10.73 -10.01
C TYR A 59 -19.20 11.22 -10.02
N ASN A 60 -19.94 10.99 -8.94
CA ASN A 60 -21.32 11.45 -8.80
C ASN A 60 -21.43 12.99 -8.79
N GLU A 61 -20.53 13.68 -8.09
CA GLU A 61 -20.45 15.16 -8.14
C GLU A 61 -20.18 15.67 -9.55
N PHE A 62 -19.35 14.94 -10.29
CA PHE A 62 -19.02 15.30 -11.65
C PHE A 62 -20.23 15.14 -12.58
N LEU A 63 -20.97 14.02 -12.51
CA LEU A 63 -22.20 13.84 -13.28
C LEU A 63 -23.21 14.98 -13.04
N GLU A 64 -23.39 15.39 -11.78
CA GLU A 64 -24.29 16.51 -11.44
C GLU A 64 -23.79 17.84 -12.05
N LYS A 65 -22.47 18.08 -12.02
CA LYS A 65 -21.86 19.29 -12.61
C LYS A 65 -21.98 19.29 -14.14
N GLU A 66 -21.83 18.14 -14.80
CA GLU A 66 -22.02 18.01 -16.24
C GLU A 66 -23.46 18.39 -16.66
N GLU A 67 -24.46 17.93 -15.90
CA GLU A 67 -25.86 18.31 -16.13
C GLU A 67 -26.07 19.83 -15.97
N LYS A 68 -25.47 20.45 -14.93
CA LYS A 68 -25.54 21.90 -14.69
C LYS A 68 -24.87 22.71 -15.81
N ILE A 69 -23.73 22.24 -16.32
CA ILE A 69 -23.03 22.87 -17.46
C ILE A 69 -23.91 22.79 -18.72
N THR A 70 -24.51 21.63 -18.99
CA THR A 70 -25.42 21.44 -20.13
C THR A 70 -26.62 22.38 -20.07
N LYS A 71 -27.28 22.50 -18.91
CA LYS A 71 -28.38 23.48 -18.70
C LYS A 71 -27.93 24.93 -18.91
N THR A 72 -26.68 25.24 -18.56
CA THR A 72 -26.10 26.58 -18.75
C THR A 72 -25.87 26.87 -20.23
N LEU A 73 -25.41 25.89 -21.02
CA LEU A 73 -25.29 25.99 -22.48
C LEU A 73 -26.64 26.28 -23.13
N GLU A 74 -27.69 25.53 -22.79
CA GLU A 74 -29.06 25.78 -23.30
C GLU A 74 -29.57 27.19 -22.96
N LEU A 75 -29.16 27.75 -21.82
CA LEU A 75 -29.48 29.12 -21.42
C LEU A 75 -28.77 30.14 -22.32
N PHE A 76 -27.48 29.93 -22.60
CA PHE A 76 -26.72 30.77 -23.52
C PHE A 76 -27.25 30.69 -24.96
N GLU A 77 -27.64 29.51 -25.44
CA GLU A 77 -28.24 29.34 -26.76
C GLU A 77 -29.55 30.14 -26.89
N ARG A 78 -30.42 30.07 -25.88
CA ARG A 78 -31.64 30.89 -25.83
C ARG A 78 -31.33 32.39 -25.83
N ASN A 79 -30.31 32.81 -25.08
CA ASN A 79 -29.87 34.20 -25.04
C ASN A 79 -29.34 34.68 -26.40
N ILE A 80 -28.60 33.83 -27.13
CA ILE A 80 -28.14 34.13 -28.49
C ILE A 80 -29.33 34.34 -29.41
N VAL A 81 -30.30 33.42 -29.44
CA VAL A 81 -31.49 33.54 -30.30
C VAL A 81 -32.27 34.82 -29.98
N LEU A 82 -32.39 35.19 -28.70
CA LEU A 82 -33.02 36.45 -28.28
C LEU A 82 -32.23 37.67 -28.79
N LEU A 83 -30.91 37.68 -28.60
CA LEU A 83 -30.05 38.79 -29.00
C LEU A 83 -29.92 38.93 -30.52
N GLU A 84 -30.02 37.85 -31.28
CA GLU A 84 -30.12 37.87 -32.74
C GLU A 84 -31.40 38.56 -33.18
N ARG A 85 -32.56 38.19 -32.60
CA ARG A 85 -33.84 38.84 -32.89
C ARG A 85 -33.82 40.32 -32.53
N LEU A 86 -33.23 40.69 -31.39
CA LEU A 86 -33.11 42.09 -30.96
C LEU A 86 -32.17 42.88 -31.87
N SER A 87 -31.03 42.32 -32.25
CA SER A 87 -30.08 42.97 -33.16
C SER A 87 -30.67 43.18 -34.55
N SER A 88 -31.48 42.24 -35.05
CA SER A 88 -32.19 42.40 -36.33
C SER A 88 -33.28 43.47 -36.26
N LYS A 89 -34.03 43.55 -35.15
CA LYS A 89 -35.12 44.55 -34.99
C LYS A 89 -34.62 45.95 -34.67
N PHE A 90 -33.48 46.08 -33.98
CA PHE A 90 -32.91 47.36 -33.54
C PHE A 90 -31.44 47.50 -33.96
N PRO A 91 -31.13 47.66 -35.26
CA PRO A 91 -29.75 47.69 -35.76
C PRO A 91 -28.92 48.87 -35.23
N GLU A 92 -29.58 49.96 -34.86
CA GLU A 92 -28.99 51.17 -34.28
C GLU A 92 -28.34 50.91 -32.91
N VAL A 93 -28.82 49.89 -32.18
CA VAL A 93 -28.38 49.61 -30.80
C VAL A 93 -27.19 48.66 -30.82
N LYS A 94 -25.99 49.24 -30.91
CA LYS A 94 -24.70 48.49 -30.91
C LYS A 94 -24.50 47.58 -29.70
N ALA A 95 -25.15 47.87 -28.57
CA ALA A 95 -25.06 47.06 -27.35
C ALA A 95 -25.58 45.63 -27.56
N PHE A 96 -26.59 45.41 -28.41
CA PHE A 96 -27.10 44.06 -28.68
C PHE A 96 -26.11 43.23 -29.49
N ALA A 97 -25.48 43.83 -30.52
CA ALA A 97 -24.46 43.17 -31.31
C ALA A 97 -23.23 42.80 -30.46
N LEU A 98 -22.78 43.71 -29.58
CA LEU A 98 -21.66 43.44 -28.68
C LEU A 98 -21.98 42.32 -27.68
N SER A 99 -23.17 42.34 -27.07
CA SER A 99 -23.60 41.29 -26.14
C SER A 99 -23.78 39.94 -26.84
N LEU A 100 -24.24 39.94 -28.10
CA LEU A 100 -24.35 38.73 -28.92
C LEU A 100 -22.98 38.08 -29.15
N GLU A 101 -21.98 38.88 -29.52
CA GLU A 101 -20.61 38.40 -29.71
C GLU A 101 -20.05 37.82 -28.40
N LYS A 102 -20.24 38.52 -27.27
CA LYS A 102 -19.81 38.02 -25.95
C LYS A 102 -20.47 36.70 -25.58
N ASN A 103 -21.77 36.52 -25.84
CA ASN A 103 -22.46 35.25 -25.57
C ASN A 103 -21.95 34.12 -26.47
N ARG A 104 -21.63 34.40 -27.74
CA ARG A 104 -20.99 33.42 -28.64
C ARG A 104 -19.60 32.99 -28.18
N VAL A 105 -18.83 33.92 -27.62
CA VAL A 105 -17.53 33.58 -26.98
C VAL A 105 -17.78 32.74 -25.73
N ALA A 106 -18.74 33.13 -24.89
CA ALA A 106 -19.05 32.41 -23.65
C ALA A 106 -19.45 30.95 -23.90
N ILE A 107 -20.30 30.66 -24.91
CA ILE A 107 -20.63 29.28 -25.29
C ILE A 107 -19.39 28.46 -25.58
N ARG A 108 -18.47 28.97 -26.41
CA ARG A 108 -17.25 28.24 -26.76
C ARG A 108 -16.38 27.91 -25.55
N GLU A 109 -16.31 28.82 -24.58
CA GLU A 109 -15.57 28.56 -23.34
C GLU A 109 -16.30 27.53 -22.46
N VAL A 110 -17.64 27.59 -22.37
CA VAL A 110 -18.41 26.58 -21.63
C VAL A 110 -18.32 25.20 -22.29
N ASP A 111 -18.33 25.11 -23.62
CA ASP A 111 -18.13 23.86 -24.37
C ASP A 111 -16.76 23.25 -24.07
N ARG A 112 -15.69 24.06 -24.04
CA ARG A 112 -14.34 23.58 -23.66
C ARG A 112 -14.31 23.06 -22.23
N VAL A 113 -14.98 23.75 -21.31
CA VAL A 113 -15.11 23.29 -19.92
C VAL A 113 -15.84 21.95 -19.88
N LEU A 114 -16.93 21.79 -20.65
CA LEU A 114 -17.69 20.54 -20.74
C LEU A 114 -16.83 19.39 -21.29
N GLU A 115 -16.06 19.63 -22.35
CA GLU A 115 -15.13 18.63 -22.90
C GLU A 115 -14.08 18.20 -21.88
N THR A 116 -13.49 19.16 -21.16
CA THR A 116 -12.54 18.87 -20.07
C THR A 116 -13.21 18.06 -18.96
N PHE A 117 -14.47 18.36 -18.67
CA PHE A 117 -15.26 17.66 -17.66
C PHE A 117 -15.50 16.19 -18.02
N ARG A 118 -15.83 15.93 -19.28
CA ARG A 118 -16.00 14.57 -19.83
C ARG A 118 -14.70 13.78 -19.82
N ALA A 119 -13.59 14.40 -20.24
CA ALA A 119 -12.28 13.76 -20.19
C ALA A 119 -11.89 13.37 -18.75
N ASN A 120 -12.22 14.21 -17.76
CA ASN A 120 -11.99 13.89 -16.36
C ASN A 120 -12.91 12.76 -15.86
N ASN A 121 -14.17 12.69 -16.32
CA ASN A 121 -15.07 11.55 -16.03
C ASN A 121 -14.49 10.23 -16.55
N ASP A 122 -13.98 10.23 -17.78
CA ASP A 122 -13.33 9.05 -18.37
C ASP A 122 -12.09 8.64 -17.55
N SER A 123 -11.31 9.62 -17.10
CA SER A 123 -10.12 9.39 -16.28
C SER A 123 -10.47 8.84 -14.88
N LEU A 124 -11.57 9.31 -14.27
CA LEU A 124 -12.07 8.78 -13.01
C LEU A 124 -12.51 7.32 -13.15
N LEU A 125 -13.19 6.99 -14.24
CA LEU A 125 -13.59 5.62 -14.53
C LEU A 125 -12.36 4.71 -14.69
N GLU A 126 -11.34 5.15 -15.42
CA GLU A 126 -10.06 4.42 -15.55
C GLU A 126 -9.37 4.24 -14.19
N CYS A 127 -9.35 5.27 -13.34
CA CYS A 127 -8.83 5.14 -11.98
C CYS A 127 -9.59 4.10 -11.15
N MET A 128 -10.92 4.07 -11.24
CA MET A 128 -11.74 3.07 -10.54
C MET A 128 -11.47 1.65 -11.06
N GLU A 129 -11.23 1.48 -12.36
CA GLU A 129 -10.84 0.19 -12.94
C GLU A 129 -9.47 -0.27 -12.44
N ILE A 130 -8.48 0.63 -12.39
CA ILE A 130 -7.15 0.33 -11.85
C ILE A 130 -7.23 0.00 -10.35
N MET A 131 -8.08 0.70 -9.59
CA MET A 131 -8.30 0.44 -8.16
C MET A 131 -8.72 -1.02 -7.91
N GLN A 132 -9.51 -1.60 -8.81
CA GLN A 132 -9.96 -3.00 -8.72
C GLN A 132 -8.78 -3.98 -8.85
N TYR A 133 -7.68 -3.61 -9.50
CA TYR A 133 -6.45 -4.43 -9.56
C TYR A 133 -5.84 -4.66 -8.16
N GLN A 134 -6.19 -3.85 -7.17
CA GLN A 134 -5.68 -4.06 -5.82
C GLN A 134 -6.12 -5.40 -5.21
N ASP A 135 -7.32 -5.90 -5.50
CA ASP A 135 -7.73 -7.20 -4.98
C ASP A 135 -6.79 -8.32 -5.50
N ILE A 136 -6.26 -8.17 -6.71
CA ILE A 136 -5.24 -9.09 -7.24
C ILE A 136 -3.94 -9.01 -6.42
N ASN A 137 -3.53 -7.83 -5.98
CA ASN A 137 -2.33 -7.69 -5.13
C ASN A 137 -2.55 -8.33 -3.75
N ARG A 138 -3.73 -8.16 -3.15
CA ARG A 138 -4.14 -8.84 -1.91
C ARG A 138 -4.01 -10.36 -2.06
N GLN A 139 -4.58 -10.94 -3.12
CA GLN A 139 -4.50 -12.37 -3.41
C GLN A 139 -3.06 -12.87 -3.61
N LYS A 140 -2.20 -12.08 -4.28
CA LYS A 140 -0.78 -12.42 -4.47
C LYS A 140 -0.04 -12.46 -3.14
N ILE A 141 -0.27 -11.49 -2.24
CA ILE A 141 0.31 -11.47 -0.90
C ILE A 141 -0.18 -12.68 -0.10
N GLU A 142 -1.48 -12.96 -0.10
CA GLU A 142 -2.08 -14.12 0.58
C GLU A 142 -1.43 -15.45 0.14
N ARG A 143 -1.18 -15.60 -1.18
CA ARG A 143 -0.46 -16.77 -1.71
C ARG A 143 0.97 -16.85 -1.16
N VAL A 144 1.72 -15.76 -1.15
CA VAL A 144 3.09 -15.72 -0.64
C VAL A 144 3.11 -16.06 0.85
N ILE A 145 2.19 -15.51 1.63
CA ILE A 145 2.03 -15.79 3.06
C ILE A 145 1.80 -17.28 3.29
N ASN A 146 0.91 -17.91 2.54
CA ASN A 146 0.63 -19.35 2.66
C ASN A 146 1.84 -20.22 2.30
N VAL A 147 2.61 -19.84 1.27
CA VAL A 147 3.86 -20.53 0.90
C VAL A 147 4.91 -20.38 2.01
N MET A 148 5.09 -19.18 2.56
CA MET A 148 6.05 -18.92 3.65
C MET A 148 5.70 -19.70 4.92
N ARG A 149 4.41 -19.75 5.29
CA ARG A 149 3.91 -20.58 6.41
C ARG A 149 4.19 -22.06 6.17
N SER A 150 3.92 -22.55 4.96
CA SER A 150 4.17 -23.94 4.58
C SER A 150 5.67 -24.28 4.62
N LEU A 151 6.52 -23.37 4.14
CA LEU A 151 7.98 -23.53 4.17
C LEU A 151 8.52 -23.57 5.60
N SER A 152 8.03 -22.68 6.47
CA SER A 152 8.40 -22.69 7.90
C SER A 152 8.00 -24.00 8.57
N ASN A 153 6.77 -24.48 8.34
CA ASN A 153 6.33 -25.77 8.87
C ASN A 153 7.16 -26.93 8.32
N TYR A 154 7.51 -26.91 7.03
CA TYR A 154 8.37 -27.92 6.43
C TYR A 154 9.77 -27.93 7.04
N MET A 155 10.40 -26.75 7.24
CA MET A 155 11.69 -26.66 7.93
C MET A 155 11.61 -27.17 9.36
N ASN A 156 10.57 -26.78 10.11
CA ASN A 156 10.36 -27.25 11.48
C ASN A 156 10.23 -28.78 11.50
N ASN A 157 9.43 -29.37 10.60
CA ASN A 157 9.27 -30.82 10.50
C ASN A 157 10.55 -31.54 10.02
N LEU A 158 11.38 -30.90 9.19
CA LEU A 158 12.67 -31.45 8.74
C LEU A 158 13.70 -31.47 9.87
N LEU A 159 13.67 -30.45 10.73
CA LEU A 159 14.55 -30.31 11.88
C LEU A 159 14.05 -31.06 13.12
N ASP A 160 12.79 -31.51 13.12
CA ASP A 160 12.21 -32.31 14.18
C ASP A 160 12.86 -33.71 14.21
N GLY A 161 13.64 -33.96 15.25
CA GLY A 161 14.37 -35.21 15.44
C GLY A 161 13.50 -36.29 16.05
N ARG A 162 13.75 -37.57 15.73
CA ARG A 162 13.06 -38.70 16.39
C ARG A 162 13.45 -38.92 17.85
N VAL A 163 14.42 -38.16 18.36
CA VAL A 163 15.05 -38.34 19.66
C VAL A 163 14.97 -37.01 20.41
N GLU A 164 14.53 -37.05 21.67
CA GLU A 164 14.49 -35.86 22.52
C GLU A 164 15.87 -35.21 22.63
N ASP A 165 15.93 -33.87 22.62
CA ASP A 165 17.18 -33.10 22.64
C ASP A 165 18.12 -33.49 23.80
N LYS A 166 17.56 -33.91 24.94
CA LYS A 166 18.30 -34.41 26.10
C LYS A 166 19.03 -35.74 25.88
N SER A 167 18.58 -36.54 24.91
CA SER A 167 19.19 -37.82 24.51
C SER A 167 20.08 -37.70 23.27
N ARG A 168 20.25 -36.49 22.72
CA ARG A 168 21.16 -36.25 21.59
C ARG A 168 22.61 -36.29 22.09
N VAL A 169 23.46 -36.93 21.30
CA VAL A 169 24.91 -37.00 21.59
C VAL A 169 25.45 -35.58 21.59
N SER A 170 26.20 -35.22 22.65
CA SER A 170 26.89 -33.93 22.75
C SER A 170 27.61 -33.61 21.45
N SER A 171 27.53 -32.36 20.99
CA SER A 171 28.28 -31.87 19.84
C SER A 171 29.75 -32.28 20.00
N ALA A 172 30.29 -32.96 18.99
CA ALA A 172 31.66 -33.44 19.02
C ALA A 172 32.61 -32.23 19.00
N GLN A 173 33.45 -32.10 20.03
CA GLN A 173 34.49 -31.06 20.09
C GLN A 173 35.70 -31.42 19.21
N HIS A 174 35.91 -32.71 18.93
CA HIS A 174 36.98 -33.22 18.06
C HIS A 174 36.43 -34.29 17.12
N ILE A 175 36.96 -34.34 15.89
CA ILE A 175 36.72 -35.45 14.95
C ILE A 175 37.80 -36.51 15.11
N THR A 176 37.48 -37.77 14.83
CA THR A 176 38.45 -38.88 14.94
C THR A 176 39.61 -38.66 13.97
N GLY A 177 40.84 -38.56 14.47
CA GLY A 177 42.04 -38.25 13.69
C GLY A 177 42.54 -36.81 13.84
N ASP A 178 41.82 -35.99 14.61
CA ASP A 178 42.28 -34.65 14.98
C ASP A 178 43.36 -34.74 16.07
N THR A 179 44.56 -34.25 15.76
CA THR A 179 45.72 -34.22 16.67
C THR A 179 45.94 -32.86 17.31
N HIS A 180 45.17 -31.84 16.90
CA HIS A 180 45.32 -30.48 17.40
C HIS A 180 44.28 -30.21 18.49
N ASN A 181 44.75 -29.86 19.68
CA ASN A 181 43.90 -29.53 20.83
C ASN A 181 43.63 -28.02 20.93
N GLU A 182 43.77 -27.30 19.81
CA GLU A 182 43.53 -25.85 19.70
C GLU A 182 42.03 -25.59 19.65
N LEU A 183 41.36 -25.88 20.76
CA LEU A 183 40.04 -25.32 21.03
C LEU A 183 40.28 -23.90 21.56
N VAL A 184 39.91 -22.90 20.76
CA VAL A 184 39.93 -21.51 21.21
C VAL A 184 38.96 -21.41 22.38
N SER A 185 39.47 -21.07 23.56
CA SER A 185 38.62 -20.91 24.75
C SER A 185 37.73 -19.68 24.58
N ASN A 186 36.56 -19.67 25.21
CA ASN A 186 35.67 -18.50 25.17
C ASN A 186 36.39 -17.21 25.60
N ASP A 187 37.34 -17.33 26.53
CA ASP A 187 38.16 -16.21 27.02
C ASP A 187 39.12 -15.67 25.94
N GLU A 188 39.67 -16.54 25.09
CA GLU A 188 40.53 -16.13 23.96
C GLU A 188 39.72 -15.48 22.82
N ILE A 189 38.48 -15.95 22.61
CA ILE A 189 37.53 -15.34 21.66
C ILE A 189 37.18 -13.92 22.13
N GLU A 190 36.91 -13.73 23.41
CA GLU A 190 36.56 -12.44 23.99
C GLU A 190 37.74 -11.44 23.98
N ALA A 191 38.96 -11.93 24.21
CA ALA A 191 40.18 -11.14 24.06
C ALA A 191 40.41 -10.68 22.61
N LEU A 192 40.17 -11.55 21.62
CA LEU A 192 40.25 -11.18 20.20
C LEU A 192 39.18 -10.15 19.83
N LEU A 193 37.93 -10.35 20.26
CA LEU A 193 36.84 -9.41 19.99
C LEU A 193 37.12 -8.03 20.60
N SER A 194 37.67 -7.99 21.82
CA SER A 194 38.10 -6.73 22.46
C SER A 194 39.20 -6.00 21.68
N GLN A 195 40.05 -6.74 20.98
CA GLN A 195 41.14 -6.19 20.16
C GLN A 195 40.64 -5.60 18.83
N PHE A 196 39.48 -6.05 18.32
CA PHE A 196 38.83 -5.54 17.11
C PHE A 196 37.74 -4.48 17.38
N ALA A 197 37.24 -4.37 18.61
CA ALA A 197 36.24 -3.39 19.02
C ALA A 197 36.83 -2.00 19.39
N SER A 198 38.15 -1.84 19.30
CA SER A 198 38.88 -0.57 19.50
C SER A 198 39.42 -0.01 18.18
#